data_AF-A0A2X1LDU0-F1
#
_entry.id   AF-A0A2X1LDU0-F1
#
_cell.length_a   1.000
_cell.length_b   1.000
_cell.length_c   1.000
_cell.angle_alpha   90.00
_cell.angle_beta   90.00
_cell.angle_gamma   90.00
#
_symmetry.space_group_name_H-M   'P 1'
#
loop_
_entity.id
_entity.type
_entity.pdbx_description
1 polymer ?
#
loop_
_entity_poly.entity_id
_entity_poly.type
_entity_poly.pdbx_seq_one_letter_code
_entity_poly.pdbx_strand_id
1 'polypeptide(L)'
;MAILCPVGLLLKNDSILAWIRNTDLAKIGFKNDADGDTDSYMWFETGDNGNEYFKWRSKQSTTTKDLMTLKWDALNILVNAVINGSLGVGTTNALGGSSIALGDNDTGFKQNGDGILDVYANSQRVFRFQNGVAIAFKNIQAGDGKKFTLSSSNNSTKNVGF
;
A
#
# COMPACT_ATOMS: atom_id res chain seq x y z
N MET A 1 47.17 10.97 -24.43
CA MET A 1 45.71 10.76 -24.42
C MET A 1 45.38 9.94 -23.18
N ALA A 2 44.88 10.58 -22.12
CA ALA A 2 44.53 9.90 -20.88
C ALA A 2 43.06 9.44 -20.97
N ILE A 3 42.82 8.14 -20.82
CA ILE A 3 41.47 7.58 -20.71
C ILE A 3 41.05 7.77 -19.25
N LEU A 4 40.09 8.66 -19.02
CA LEU A 4 39.38 8.74 -17.74
C LEU A 4 38.57 7.45 -17.56
N CYS A 5 38.99 6.60 -16.63
CA CYS A 5 38.10 5.59 -16.06
C CYS A 5 37.23 6.29 -15.01
N PRO A 6 35.89 6.25 -15.07
CA PRO A 6 35.07 6.86 -14.03
C PRO A 6 35.32 6.10 -12.72
N VAL A 7 35.80 6.81 -11.70
CA VAL A 7 36.24 6.24 -10.42
C VAL A 7 35.00 5.95 -9.56
N GLY A 8 34.56 4.69 -9.51
CA GLY A 8 33.58 4.22 -8.53
C GLY A 8 34.27 3.77 -7.24
N LEU A 9 33.61 3.95 -6.09
CA LEU A 9 34.04 3.35 -4.82
C LEU A 9 33.42 1.95 -4.69
N LEU A 10 34.24 0.92 -4.59
CA LEU A 10 33.81 -0.47 -4.38
C LEU A 10 34.23 -0.95 -2.99
N LEU A 11 33.26 -1.40 -2.20
CA LEU A 11 33.48 -2.09 -0.94
C LEU A 11 33.48 -3.61 -1.21
N LYS A 12 34.60 -4.29 -0.95
CA LYS A 12 34.82 -5.71 -1.34
C LYS A 12 34.51 -6.72 -0.24
N ASN A 13 34.25 -6.25 0.97
CA ASN A 13 33.99 -7.03 2.16
C ASN A 13 32.77 -6.44 2.87
N ASP A 14 32.39 -7.00 4.01
CA ASP A 14 31.33 -6.49 4.87
C ASP A 14 31.75 -5.16 5.52
N SER A 15 31.73 -4.12 4.70
CA SER A 15 32.05 -2.74 5.02
C SER A 15 30.78 -1.90 5.00
N ILE A 16 30.75 -0.88 5.84
CA ILE A 16 29.59 0.00 6.02
C ILE A 16 30.00 1.43 5.67
N LEU A 17 29.11 2.16 5.00
CA LEU A 17 29.16 3.61 4.93
C LEU A 17 28.34 4.19 6.08
N ALA A 18 28.97 4.98 6.95
CA ALA A 18 28.34 5.48 8.17
C ALA A 18 28.54 6.99 8.37
N TRP A 19 27.49 7.65 8.85
CA TRP A 19 27.55 8.96 9.48
C TRP A 19 27.34 8.76 10.97
N ILE A 20 28.37 9.04 11.77
CA ILE A 20 28.34 8.91 13.23
C ILE A 20 28.57 10.30 13.81
N ARG A 21 27.59 10.81 14.56
CA ARG A 21 27.64 12.14 15.18
C ARG A 21 26.86 12.13 16.46
N ASN A 22 27.39 12.77 17.50
CA ASN A 22 26.67 12.95 18.77
C ASN A 22 26.14 11.63 19.35
N THR A 23 26.93 10.55 19.25
CA THR A 23 26.55 9.16 19.59
C THR A 23 25.48 8.49 18.72
N ASP A 24 24.82 9.24 17.84
CA ASP A 24 23.82 8.75 16.88
C ASP A 24 24.46 8.27 15.58
N LEU A 25 23.70 7.50 14.80
CA LEU A 25 24.15 6.88 13.55
C LEU A 25 23.11 6.94 12.42
N ALA A 26 23.64 6.98 11.20
CA ALA A 26 22.96 6.59 9.97
C ALA A 26 23.92 5.75 9.13
N LYS A 27 23.50 4.56 8.69
CA LYS A 27 24.37 3.57 8.04
C LYS A 27 23.74 2.98 6.78
N ILE A 28 24.61 2.54 5.88
CA ILE A 28 24.27 1.76 4.68
C ILE A 28 25.24 0.59 4.60
N GLY A 29 24.72 -0.62 4.44
CA GLY A 29 25.53 -1.83 4.27
C GLY A 29 24.84 -2.87 3.39
N PHE A 30 25.55 -3.97 3.14
CA PHE A 30 25.05 -5.10 2.36
C PHE A 30 25.38 -6.40 3.09
N LYS A 31 24.35 -7.11 3.56
CA LYS A 31 24.49 -8.42 4.19
C LYS A 31 24.46 -9.50 3.12
N ASN A 32 25.51 -10.32 3.07
CA ASN A 32 25.61 -11.50 2.22
C ASN A 32 26.71 -12.42 2.78
N ASP A 33 26.34 -13.63 3.21
CA ASP A 33 27.30 -14.57 3.81
C ASP A 33 27.97 -15.47 2.76
N ALA A 34 27.26 -15.74 1.66
CA ALA A 34 27.70 -16.53 0.52
C ALA A 34 26.77 -16.31 -0.69
N ASP A 35 27.14 -16.84 -1.86
CA ASP A 35 26.27 -16.83 -3.05
C ASP A 35 24.95 -17.58 -2.86
N GLY A 36 24.96 -18.64 -2.03
CA GLY A 36 23.77 -19.43 -1.68
C GLY A 36 22.96 -18.88 -0.49
N ASP A 37 23.25 -17.66 -0.02
CA ASP A 37 22.53 -17.04 1.10
C ASP A 37 21.09 -16.69 0.70
N THR A 38 20.12 -17.25 1.42
CA THR A 38 18.69 -17.07 1.14
C THR A 38 18.12 -15.76 1.70
N ASP A 39 18.91 -15.00 2.46
CA ASP A 39 18.51 -13.73 3.10
C ASP A 39 19.60 -12.66 2.95
N SER A 40 19.96 -12.35 1.70
CA SER A 40 20.86 -11.24 1.37
C SER A 40 20.10 -9.97 1.06
N TYR A 41 20.53 -8.84 1.63
CA TYR A 41 19.86 -7.56 1.47
C TYR A 41 20.81 -6.37 1.65
N MET A 42 20.52 -5.30 0.92
CA MET A 42 21.03 -3.98 1.24
C MET A 42 20.19 -3.40 2.37
N TRP A 43 20.83 -2.91 3.42
CA TRP A 43 20.13 -2.34 4.57
C TRP A 43 20.49 -0.88 4.79
N PHE A 44 19.54 -0.17 5.39
CA PHE A 44 19.66 1.21 5.84
C PHE A 44 19.27 1.24 7.31
N GLU A 45 20.06 1.87 8.16
CA GLU A 45 19.85 1.88 9.62
C GLU A 45 20.03 3.29 10.18
N THR A 46 19.20 3.65 11.16
CA THR A 46 19.36 4.84 12.02
C THR A 46 19.28 4.44 13.49
N GLY A 47 19.95 5.17 14.38
CA GLY A 47 19.97 4.87 15.82
C GLY A 47 20.72 5.93 16.64
N ASP A 48 20.83 5.78 17.97
CA ASP A 48 20.44 4.61 18.76
C ASP A 48 19.17 4.79 19.61
N ASN A 49 18.59 5.99 19.65
CA ASN A 49 17.54 6.32 20.61
C ASN A 49 16.14 5.83 20.17
N GLY A 50 16.04 5.22 18.98
CA GLY A 50 14.79 4.74 18.40
C GLY A 50 13.88 5.86 17.88
N ASN A 51 14.40 7.10 17.86
CA ASN A 51 13.68 8.27 17.36
C ASN A 51 14.30 8.84 16.08
N GLU A 52 15.50 8.39 15.70
CA GLU A 52 16.11 8.67 14.42
C GLU A 52 15.31 7.93 13.33
N TYR A 53 15.11 8.59 12.19
CA TYR A 53 14.15 8.13 11.20
C TYR A 53 14.57 8.50 9.78
N PHE A 54 13.97 7.84 8.79
CA PHE A 54 14.25 8.10 7.39
C PHE A 54 13.29 9.15 6.81
N LYS A 55 13.82 10.05 6.01
CA LYS A 55 13.07 11.11 5.32
C LYS A 55 13.51 11.21 3.87
N TRP A 56 12.55 11.09 2.97
CA TRP A 56 12.74 11.38 1.55
C TRP A 56 12.17 12.76 1.24
N ARG A 57 12.98 13.60 0.59
CA ARG A 57 12.61 14.97 0.24
C ARG A 57 13.16 15.34 -1.14
N SER A 58 12.50 16.25 -1.82
CA SER A 58 12.96 16.85 -3.07
C SER A 58 13.11 18.36 -2.92
N LYS A 59 13.99 18.96 -3.72
CA LYS A 59 14.23 20.41 -3.72
C LYS A 59 13.99 20.96 -5.12
N GLN A 60 13.16 21.99 -5.21
CA GLN A 60 12.91 22.77 -6.42
C GLN A 60 13.25 24.23 -6.15
N SER A 61 14.33 24.73 -6.76
CA SER A 61 14.90 26.05 -6.44
C SER A 61 15.16 26.18 -4.93
N THR A 62 14.56 27.15 -4.26
CA THR A 62 14.69 27.38 -2.82
C THR A 62 13.71 26.54 -1.98
N THR A 63 12.71 25.90 -2.60
CA THR A 63 11.67 25.13 -1.91
C THR A 63 12.12 23.68 -1.68
N THR A 64 12.02 23.22 -0.44
CA THR A 64 12.19 21.80 -0.08
C THR A 64 10.83 21.20 0.27
N LYS A 65 10.51 20.04 -0.29
CA LYS A 65 9.28 19.30 -0.01
C LYS A 65 9.62 17.90 0.48
N ASP A 66 9.15 17.59 1.69
CA ASP A 66 9.18 16.23 2.21
C ASP A 66 8.12 15.39 1.49
N LEU A 67 8.52 14.18 1.09
CA LEU A 67 7.70 13.26 0.29
C LEU A 67 7.22 12.07 1.12
N MET A 68 8.08 11.55 2.00
CA MET A 68 7.82 10.38 2.82
C MET A 68 8.67 10.40 4.08
N THR A 69 8.14 9.86 5.18
CA THR A 69 8.93 9.53 6.37
C THR A 69 8.66 8.09 6.81
N LEU A 70 9.71 7.38 7.23
CA LEU A 70 9.61 6.07 7.87
C LEU A 70 10.18 6.20 9.28
N LYS A 71 9.30 6.06 10.27
CA LYS A 71 9.59 6.07 11.70
C LYS A 71 9.38 4.67 12.29
N TRP A 72 9.67 4.52 13.58
CA TRP A 72 9.50 3.26 14.31
C TRP A 72 8.08 2.68 14.23
N ASP A 73 7.06 3.53 14.26
CA ASP A 73 5.65 3.16 14.37
C ASP A 73 4.81 3.43 13.11
N ALA A 74 5.36 4.22 12.17
CA ALA A 74 4.58 4.70 11.04
C ALA A 74 5.41 4.95 9.78
N LEU A 75 4.82 4.57 8.66
CA LEU A 75 5.14 5.07 7.33
C LEU A 75 4.16 6.19 6.97
N ASN A 76 4.67 7.41 6.77
CA ASN A 76 3.86 8.53 6.31
C ASN A 76 4.20 8.85 4.85
N ILE A 77 3.20 8.82 3.96
CA ILE A 77 3.31 9.30 2.59
C ILE A 77 2.69 10.71 2.54
N LEU A 78 3.51 11.72 2.27
CA LEU A 78 3.14 13.15 2.32
C LEU A 78 2.72 13.70 0.94
N VAL A 79 2.56 12.79 -0.01
CA VAL A 79 2.16 13.02 -1.40
C VAL A 79 1.17 11.92 -1.82
N ASN A 80 0.73 11.92 -3.08
CA ASN A 80 -0.13 10.85 -3.58
C ASN A 80 0.63 9.51 -3.59
N ALA A 81 -0.03 8.43 -3.17
CA ALA A 81 0.44 7.06 -3.30
C ALA A 81 -0.33 6.35 -4.42
N VAL A 82 0.37 5.65 -5.30
CA VAL A 82 -0.22 4.78 -6.32
C VAL A 82 0.25 3.35 -6.05
N ILE A 83 -0.69 2.44 -5.82
CA ILE A 83 -0.41 1.02 -5.59
C ILE A 83 -0.77 0.26 -6.87
N ASN A 84 0.24 -0.15 -7.63
CA ASN A 84 0.06 -0.94 -8.85
C ASN A 84 -0.01 -2.43 -8.50
N GLY A 85 -1.14 -2.83 -7.91
CA GLY A 85 -1.34 -4.17 -7.35
C GLY A 85 -2.54 -4.22 -6.41
N SER A 86 -2.44 -5.05 -5.37
CA SER A 86 -3.46 -5.22 -4.34
C SER A 86 -3.02 -4.56 -3.04
N LEU A 87 -3.93 -3.87 -2.34
CA LEU A 87 -3.70 -3.37 -0.98
C LEU A 87 -4.33 -4.31 0.04
N GLY A 88 -3.57 -4.74 1.05
CA GLY A 88 -4.09 -5.48 2.19
C GLY A 88 -4.03 -4.63 3.46
N VAL A 89 -5.11 -4.58 4.23
CA VAL A 89 -5.18 -3.90 5.54
C VAL A 89 -5.31 -4.95 6.62
N GLY A 90 -4.25 -5.15 7.40
CA GLY A 90 -4.18 -6.20 8.42
C GLY A 90 -3.97 -7.61 7.86
N THR A 91 -3.66 -7.74 6.56
CA THR A 91 -3.61 -9.03 5.86
C THR A 91 -2.80 -8.94 4.56
N THR A 92 -2.34 -10.08 4.04
CA THR A 92 -1.84 -10.19 2.65
C THR A 92 -3.04 -10.41 1.74
N ASN A 93 -3.32 -9.44 0.87
CA ASN A 93 -4.49 -9.50 -0.02
C ASN A 93 -4.42 -10.67 -1.01
N ALA A 94 -5.47 -11.50 -1.05
CA ALA A 94 -5.68 -12.62 -1.98
C ALA A 94 -6.83 -12.38 -2.99
N LEU A 95 -7.49 -11.22 -2.95
CA LEU A 95 -8.44 -10.77 -3.98
C LEU A 95 -7.73 -10.45 -5.32
N GLY A 96 -6.40 -10.29 -5.32
CA GLY A 96 -5.58 -10.01 -6.50
C GLY A 96 -5.55 -8.54 -6.90
N GLY A 97 -4.95 -8.18 -8.04
CA GLY A 97 -4.78 -6.78 -8.46
C GLY A 97 -6.06 -5.94 -8.47
N SER A 98 -5.89 -4.62 -8.31
CA SER A 98 -6.98 -3.62 -8.28
C SER A 98 -8.01 -3.88 -7.17
N SER A 99 -7.53 -4.24 -5.99
CA SER A 99 -8.39 -4.56 -4.84
C SER A 99 -7.83 -4.05 -3.51
N ILE A 100 -8.73 -3.97 -2.53
CA ILE A 100 -8.44 -3.68 -1.13
C ILE A 100 -9.03 -4.83 -0.30
N ALA A 101 -8.20 -5.57 0.44
CA ALA A 101 -8.64 -6.60 1.39
C ALA A 101 -8.56 -6.05 2.83
N LEU A 102 -9.54 -6.39 3.67
CA LEU A 102 -9.76 -5.78 4.99
C LEU A 102 -9.91 -6.87 6.05
N GLY A 103 -8.97 -6.96 6.99
CA GLY A 103 -9.01 -7.89 8.13
C GLY A 103 -8.56 -9.31 7.80
N ASP A 104 -9.09 -9.89 6.72
CA ASP A 104 -8.66 -11.18 6.15
C ASP A 104 -8.25 -11.00 4.68
N ASN A 105 -7.75 -12.06 4.04
CA ASN A 105 -7.19 -11.96 2.69
C ASN A 105 -8.23 -11.99 1.56
N ASP A 106 -9.50 -12.25 1.83
CA ASP A 106 -10.53 -12.51 0.81
C ASP A 106 -11.87 -11.78 1.04
N THR A 107 -11.89 -10.83 1.96
CA THR A 107 -12.98 -9.87 2.21
C THR A 107 -12.52 -8.45 1.86
N GLY A 108 -13.32 -7.71 1.09
CA GLY A 108 -13.00 -6.33 0.72
C GLY A 108 -13.64 -5.86 -0.59
N PHE A 109 -12.93 -4.99 -1.32
CA PHE A 109 -13.39 -4.39 -2.58
C PHE A 109 -12.46 -4.77 -3.72
N LYS A 110 -13.01 -5.11 -4.89
CA LYS A 110 -12.22 -5.43 -6.08
C LYS A 110 -12.85 -4.84 -7.33
N GLN A 111 -12.04 -4.16 -8.13
CA GLN A 111 -12.44 -3.78 -9.48
C GLN A 111 -12.33 -5.00 -10.41
N ASN A 112 -13.43 -5.37 -11.06
CA ASN A 112 -13.52 -6.53 -11.96
C ASN A 112 -13.78 -6.10 -13.43
N GLY A 113 -13.40 -4.87 -13.76
CA GLY A 113 -13.57 -4.26 -15.07
C GLY A 113 -13.74 -2.74 -14.94
N ASP A 114 -13.62 -2.04 -16.06
CA ASP A 114 -13.93 -0.61 -16.08
C ASP A 114 -15.38 -0.37 -15.63
N GLY A 115 -15.56 0.53 -14.67
CA GLY A 115 -16.86 0.81 -14.05
C GLY A 115 -17.51 -0.36 -13.29
N ILE A 116 -16.79 -1.46 -12.96
CA ILE A 116 -17.33 -2.60 -12.20
C ILE A 116 -16.57 -2.75 -10.88
N LEU A 117 -17.21 -2.38 -9.77
CA LEU A 117 -16.68 -2.54 -8.41
C LEU A 117 -17.48 -3.60 -7.65
N ASP A 118 -16.82 -4.67 -7.26
CA ASP A 118 -17.40 -5.78 -6.52
C ASP A 118 -16.99 -5.73 -5.03
N VAL A 119 -17.93 -6.07 -4.15
CA VAL A 119 -17.71 -6.29 -2.72
C VAL A 119 -17.62 -7.79 -2.47
N TYR A 120 -16.56 -8.22 -1.79
CA TYR A 120 -16.29 -9.60 -1.43
C TYR A 120 -16.35 -9.79 0.08
N ALA A 121 -16.85 -10.95 0.51
CA ALA A 121 -16.74 -11.44 1.88
C ALA A 121 -16.50 -12.95 1.83
N ASN A 122 -15.43 -13.43 2.48
CA ASN A 122 -15.01 -14.83 2.47
C ASN A 122 -14.99 -15.43 1.05
N SER A 123 -14.29 -14.76 0.13
CA SER A 123 -14.18 -15.14 -1.29
C SER A 123 -15.49 -15.10 -2.09
N GLN A 124 -16.62 -14.70 -1.48
CA GLN A 124 -17.90 -14.58 -2.16
C GLN A 124 -18.17 -13.14 -2.57
N ARG A 125 -18.50 -12.92 -3.85
CA ARG A 125 -19.05 -11.63 -4.28
C ARG A 125 -20.45 -11.45 -3.68
N VAL A 126 -20.62 -10.45 -2.82
CA VAL A 126 -21.90 -10.18 -2.15
C VAL A 126 -22.65 -9.00 -2.77
N PHE A 127 -21.93 -8.07 -3.39
CA PHE A 127 -22.51 -6.88 -4.00
C PHE A 127 -21.69 -6.43 -5.22
N ARG A 128 -22.33 -5.78 -6.20
CA ARG A 128 -21.69 -5.11 -7.34
C ARG A 128 -22.26 -3.71 -7.54
N PHE A 129 -21.37 -2.76 -7.72
CA PHE A 129 -21.66 -1.42 -8.22
C PHE A 129 -21.17 -1.31 -9.65
N GLN A 130 -22.05 -0.96 -10.57
CA GLN A 130 -21.70 -0.66 -11.95
C GLN A 130 -22.51 0.54 -12.45
N ASN A 131 -22.12 1.11 -13.59
CA ASN A 131 -22.81 2.28 -14.12
C ASN A 131 -24.32 2.00 -14.32
N GLY A 132 -25.17 2.79 -13.65
CA GLY A 132 -26.63 2.70 -13.73
C GLY A 132 -27.29 1.63 -12.85
N VAL A 133 -26.55 0.70 -12.22
CA VAL A 133 -27.16 -0.34 -11.38
C VAL A 133 -26.26 -0.81 -10.23
N ALA A 134 -26.90 -1.07 -9.09
CA ALA A 134 -26.35 -1.75 -7.93
C ALA A 134 -27.03 -3.12 -7.79
N ILE A 135 -26.26 -4.21 -7.70
CA ILE A 135 -26.76 -5.58 -7.67
C ILE A 135 -26.28 -6.27 -6.40
N ALA A 136 -27.21 -6.78 -5.59
CA ALA A 136 -26.87 -7.71 -4.52
C ALA A 136 -26.93 -9.16 -5.02
N PHE A 137 -25.91 -9.95 -4.68
CA PHE A 137 -25.87 -11.40 -4.98
C PHE A 137 -26.31 -12.27 -3.81
N LYS A 138 -26.57 -11.63 -2.66
CA LYS A 138 -27.07 -12.23 -1.43
C LYS A 138 -28.31 -11.45 -0.99
N ASN A 139 -29.04 -11.97 -0.01
CA ASN A 139 -30.23 -11.32 0.53
C ASN A 139 -29.87 -9.94 1.11
N ILE A 140 -30.69 -8.93 0.84
CA ILE A 140 -30.64 -7.64 1.52
C ILE A 140 -31.63 -7.69 2.67
N GLN A 141 -31.13 -7.60 3.90
CA GLN A 141 -31.96 -7.57 5.11
C GLN A 141 -31.96 -6.18 5.72
N ALA A 142 -33.13 -5.68 6.09
CA ALA A 142 -33.24 -4.54 7.00
C ALA A 142 -33.08 -5.06 8.45
N GLY A 143 -32.04 -4.62 9.17
CA GLY A 143 -31.77 -5.04 10.56
C GLY A 143 -32.80 -4.49 11.57
N ASP A 144 -32.77 -4.95 12.82
CA ASP A 144 -33.47 -4.38 14.00
C ASP A 144 -34.87 -3.77 13.77
N GLY A 145 -35.77 -4.54 13.16
CA GLY A 145 -37.15 -4.11 12.90
C GLY A 145 -37.27 -2.91 11.96
N LYS A 146 -36.24 -2.62 11.16
CA LYS A 146 -36.21 -1.47 10.27
C LYS A 146 -36.98 -1.76 8.97
N LYS A 147 -37.54 -0.70 8.40
CA LYS A 147 -38.34 -0.75 7.18
C LYS A 147 -37.46 -0.60 5.94
N PHE A 148 -37.53 -1.55 5.01
CA PHE A 148 -36.97 -1.39 3.67
C PHE A 148 -37.90 -0.47 2.84
N THR A 149 -37.48 0.78 2.59
CA THR A 149 -38.29 1.76 1.84
C THR A 149 -37.75 1.94 0.43
N LEU A 150 -38.65 1.82 -0.54
CA LEU A 150 -38.36 1.90 -1.95
C LEU A 150 -39.16 3.07 -2.57
N SER A 151 -38.52 4.20 -2.85
CA SER A 151 -39.13 5.33 -3.60
C SER A 151 -38.55 5.47 -5.02
N SER A 152 -39.27 6.13 -5.92
CA SER A 152 -38.78 6.58 -7.24
C SER A 152 -39.25 8.02 -7.44
N SER A 153 -38.42 8.88 -8.04
CA SER A 153 -38.77 10.26 -8.40
C SER A 153 -39.41 10.38 -9.79
N ASN A 154 -39.55 9.28 -10.54
CA ASN A 154 -40.22 9.24 -11.84
C ASN A 154 -41.37 8.21 -11.86
N ASN A 155 -42.34 8.41 -12.76
CA ASN A 155 -43.55 7.58 -12.90
C ASN A 155 -43.31 6.17 -13.49
N SER A 156 -42.07 5.68 -13.54
CA SER A 156 -41.83 4.29 -13.91
C SER A 156 -42.36 3.40 -12.78
N THR A 157 -43.36 2.58 -13.10
CA THR A 157 -44.05 1.71 -12.14
C THR A 157 -43.05 0.85 -11.39
N LYS A 158 -42.92 1.11 -10.08
CA LYS A 158 -42.11 0.30 -9.18
C LYS A 158 -42.86 -1.01 -8.91
N ASN A 159 -42.78 -1.95 -9.83
CA ASN A 159 -43.30 -3.31 -9.65
C ASN A 159 -42.39 -4.01 -8.63
N VAL A 160 -42.65 -3.81 -7.34
CA VAL A 160 -42.04 -4.62 -6.27
C VAL A 160 -42.90 -5.87 -6.15
N GLY A 161 -42.45 -6.97 -6.74
CA GLY A 161 -42.99 -8.29 -6.43
C GLY A 161 -42.37 -8.79 -5.12
N PHE A 162 -43.21 -9.23 -4.18
CA PHE A 162 -42.80 -9.99 -3.00
C PHE A 162 -42.98 -11.48 -3.27
#